data_AF-D4B4R9-F1
#
_entry.id   AF-D4B4R9-F1
#
_cell.length_a   1.000
_cell.length_b   1.000
_cell.length_c   1.000
_cell.angle_alpha   90.00
_cell.angle_beta   90.00
_cell.angle_gamma   90.00
#
_symmetry.space_group_name_H-M   'P 1'
#
loop_
_entity.id
_entity.type
_entity.pdbx_description
1 polymer ?
#
loop_
_entity_poly.entity_id
_entity_poly.type
_entity_poly.pdbx_seq_one_letter_code
_entity_poly.pdbx_strand_id
1 'polypeptide(L)'
;MSNSNVIIAQRTNNKAIIALSSIIHALHEVESYAVGRLVTKDGKSPTLVLLAPSIDPDYECLLEVQLPFAEDVRCYRFPPLDRVTTMSGKVVKEHRNLPNENLLSAMEKYVENMELVQPGEEGVDQAIRWRAIHPTKPLPPIPKVLQKQSRQPDELMEHSKSALEQLIKTSDVKKGKLKPSIPRVGRGDLISPPSHHIFLLTAIIVPPKVKGRKRNRITDKPLSGLDVDALLQGEKRQRISPENAIPEFKQALANTDDINTVKESVKQMCAIIENQIKHSLGDANYDRVVEYIGTMRDELISFEEPDLYNDFIRELKRKLLDDKLGEDRRELWWLIRKKRIGLIDDKLVEISKVTEQEAKEVCIYPIPTPIFAVTN
;
A
#
# COMPACT_ATOMS: atom_id res chain seq x y z
N MET A 1 -5.09 8.84 19.99
CA MET A 1 -5.61 9.32 21.29
C MET A 1 -6.51 10.51 20.99
N SER A 2 -7.81 10.42 21.24
CA SER A 2 -8.68 11.58 20.96
C SER A 2 -10.12 11.41 21.49
N ASN A 3 -10.28 10.99 22.74
CA ASN A 3 -11.50 11.28 23.48
C ASN A 3 -11.08 12.10 24.70
N SER A 4 -11.60 13.32 24.80
CA SER A 4 -11.49 14.16 26.00
C SER A 4 -12.80 14.03 26.75
N ASN A 5 -12.74 13.60 28.01
CA ASN A 5 -13.93 13.54 28.86
C ASN A 5 -13.86 14.66 29.90
N VAL A 6 -15.03 15.10 30.33
CA VAL A 6 -15.15 16.05 31.43
C VAL A 6 -15.62 15.29 32.66
N ILE A 7 -14.83 15.32 33.73
CA ILE A 7 -15.16 14.69 35.00
C ILE A 7 -15.79 15.76 35.89
N ILE A 8 -17.04 15.50 36.26
CA ILE A 8 -17.82 16.30 37.22
C ILE A 8 -18.27 15.42 38.37
N ALA A 9 -18.48 16.03 39.53
CA ALA A 9 -19.05 15.34 40.67
C ALA A 9 -20.52 14.95 40.42
N GLN A 10 -20.99 13.91 41.11
CA GLN A 10 -22.40 13.53 41.08
C GLN A 10 -23.27 14.68 41.61
N ARG A 11 -24.19 15.19 40.79
CA ARG A 11 -25.03 16.35 41.11
C ARG A 11 -25.86 16.20 42.39
N THR A 12 -26.15 14.98 42.82
CA THR A 12 -26.96 14.68 44.00
C THR A 12 -26.14 14.57 45.30
N ASN A 13 -24.82 14.43 45.20
CA ASN A 13 -23.96 14.13 46.35
C ASN A 13 -23.09 15.33 46.72
N ASN A 14 -23.59 16.15 47.65
CA ASN A 14 -22.92 17.36 48.13
C ASN A 14 -21.51 17.08 48.70
N LYS A 15 -21.31 15.93 49.35
CA LYS A 15 -20.00 15.57 49.90
C LYS A 15 -18.98 15.33 48.79
N ALA A 16 -19.39 14.67 47.71
CA ALA A 16 -18.53 14.43 46.55
C ALA A 16 -18.24 15.72 45.78
N ILE A 17 -19.21 16.64 45.69
CA ILE A 17 -19.03 17.95 45.05
C ILE A 17 -17.95 18.76 45.79
N ILE A 18 -18.05 18.87 47.11
CA ILE A 18 -17.07 19.61 47.92
C ILE A 18 -15.68 18.97 47.84
N ALA A 19 -15.61 17.64 47.92
CA ALA A 19 -14.34 16.92 47.84
C ALA A 19 -13.65 17.13 46.49
N LEU A 20 -14.40 17.03 45.38
CA LEU A 20 -13.84 17.23 44.04
C LEU A 20 -13.40 18.68 43.84
N SER A 21 -14.22 19.65 44.25
CA SER A 21 -13.88 21.08 44.19
C SER A 21 -12.58 21.37 44.95
N SER A 22 -12.43 20.84 46.17
CA SER A 22 -11.19 21.02 46.95
C SER A 22 -9.94 20.48 46.25
N ILE A 23 -10.06 19.37 45.52
CA ILE A 23 -8.95 18.78 44.75
C ILE A 23 -8.64 19.64 43.53
N ILE A 24 -9.67 20.14 42.82
CA ILE A 24 -9.48 20.98 41.63
C ILE A 24 -8.75 22.27 42.01
N HIS A 25 -9.20 22.96 43.06
CA HIS A 25 -8.55 24.17 43.56
C HIS A 25 -7.12 23.89 44.04
N ALA A 26 -6.89 22.81 44.78
CA ALA A 26 -5.54 22.45 45.22
C ALA A 26 -4.60 22.17 44.04
N LEU A 27 -5.06 21.46 43.00
CA LEU A 27 -4.27 21.21 41.80
C LEU A 27 -3.96 22.51 41.04
N HIS A 28 -4.93 23.41 40.96
CA HIS A 28 -4.79 24.70 40.30
C HIS A 28 -3.82 25.63 41.05
N GLU A 29 -3.93 25.73 42.37
CA GLU A 29 -3.02 26.51 43.22
C GLU A 29 -1.56 26.05 43.13
N VAL A 30 -1.35 24.74 42.98
CA VAL A 30 -0.01 24.12 42.89
C VAL A 30 0.49 24.05 41.43
N GLU A 31 -0.31 24.49 40.45
CA GLU A 31 -0.02 24.37 39.01
C GLU A 31 0.37 22.93 38.61
N SER A 32 -0.36 21.96 39.16
CA SER A 32 -0.04 20.53 39.02
C SER A 32 -1.18 19.73 38.38
N TYR A 33 -0.79 18.60 37.77
CA TYR A 33 -1.72 17.68 37.12
C TYR A 33 -1.69 16.32 37.81
N ALA A 34 -2.83 15.64 37.85
CA ALA A 34 -2.91 14.30 38.38
C ALA A 34 -2.85 13.26 37.26
N VAL A 35 -2.11 12.17 37.48
CA VAL A 35 -2.08 11.02 36.59
C VAL A 35 -2.90 9.90 37.22
N GLY A 36 -3.88 9.41 36.48
CA GLY A 36 -4.80 8.36 36.91
C GLY A 36 -4.70 7.11 36.06
N ARG A 37 -5.07 5.97 36.66
CA ARG A 37 -5.38 4.73 35.95
C ARG A 37 -6.89 4.62 35.83
N LEU A 38 -7.41 4.66 34.60
CA LEU A 38 -8.84 4.53 34.33
C LEU A 38 -9.16 3.14 33.77
N VAL A 39 -10.15 2.48 34.34
CA VAL A 39 -10.74 1.24 33.83
C VAL A 39 -12.24 1.45 33.74
N THR A 40 -12.78 1.64 32.53
CA THR A 40 -14.20 2.04 32.39
C THR A 40 -15.18 0.92 32.71
N LYS A 41 -14.80 -0.34 32.46
CA LYS A 41 -15.61 -1.54 32.71
C LYS A 41 -14.69 -2.70 33.07
N ASP A 42 -15.24 -3.66 33.79
CA ASP A 42 -14.53 -4.92 34.06
C ASP A 42 -14.17 -5.63 32.75
N GLY A 43 -12.97 -6.19 32.69
CA GLY A 43 -12.40 -6.81 31.49
C GLY A 43 -11.89 -5.86 30.40
N LYS A 44 -12.08 -4.53 30.51
CA LYS A 44 -11.46 -3.58 29.56
C LYS A 44 -10.01 -3.28 29.98
N SER A 45 -9.13 -3.09 28.99
CA SER A 45 -7.75 -2.70 29.25
C SER A 45 -7.67 -1.36 30.00
N PRO A 46 -6.79 -1.26 31.01
CA PRO A 46 -6.57 0.00 31.73
C PRO A 46 -5.98 1.06 30.80
N THR A 47 -6.41 2.29 30.97
CA THR A 47 -5.93 3.45 30.24
C THR A 47 -5.26 4.42 31.20
N LEU A 48 -4.10 4.96 30.81
CA LEU A 48 -3.45 6.04 31.55
C LEU A 48 -4.10 7.36 31.16
N VAL A 49 -4.52 8.15 32.14
CA VAL A 49 -5.20 9.43 31.91
C VAL A 49 -4.52 10.54 32.69
N LEU A 50 -4.44 11.72 32.08
CA LEU A 50 -4.07 12.97 32.72
C LEU A 50 -5.34 13.70 33.12
N LEU A 51 -5.37 14.24 34.33
CA LEU A 51 -6.45 15.03 34.89
C LEU A 51 -5.97 16.47 35.04
N ALA A 52 -6.55 17.37 34.24
CA ALA A 52 -6.24 18.79 34.26
C ALA A 52 -7.36 19.61 34.91
N PRO A 53 -7.05 20.46 35.91
CA PRO A 53 -8.05 21.35 36.51
C PRO A 53 -8.46 22.44 35.52
N SER A 54 -9.77 22.61 35.36
CA SER A 54 -10.38 23.72 34.61
C SER A 54 -11.45 24.37 35.49
N ILE A 55 -11.25 25.65 35.80
CA ILE A 55 -12.17 26.44 36.61
C ILE A 55 -12.79 27.49 35.70
N ASP A 56 -14.05 27.25 35.32
CA ASP A 56 -14.87 28.22 34.61
C ASP A 56 -15.82 28.90 35.63
N PRO A 57 -16.35 30.11 35.33
CA PRO A 57 -17.25 30.81 36.26
C PRO A 57 -18.52 30.02 36.61
N ASP A 58 -19.00 29.19 35.68
CA ASP A 58 -20.25 28.44 35.81
C ASP A 58 -20.07 27.04 36.42
N TYR A 59 -18.88 26.45 36.27
CA TYR A 59 -18.58 25.11 36.76
C TYR A 59 -17.09 24.86 36.94
N GLU A 60 -16.77 23.94 37.84
CA GLU A 60 -15.42 23.41 38.05
C GLU A 60 -15.38 21.96 37.56
N CYS A 61 -14.36 21.60 36.77
CA CYS A 61 -14.22 20.24 36.27
C CYS A 61 -12.76 19.80 36.15
N LEU A 62 -12.57 18.48 36.03
CA LEU A 62 -11.31 17.90 35.60
C LEU A 62 -11.44 17.44 34.15
N LEU A 63 -10.55 17.94 33.30
CA LEU A 63 -10.40 17.48 31.93
C LEU A 63 -9.57 16.20 31.93
N GLU A 64 -10.19 15.11 31.47
CA GLU A 64 -9.55 13.82 31.30
C GLU A 64 -8.99 13.71 29.88
N VAL A 65 -7.68 13.53 29.78
CA VAL A 65 -6.98 13.32 28.50
C VAL A 65 -6.20 12.02 28.57
N GLN A 66 -6.47 11.11 27.63
CA GLN A 66 -5.73 9.85 27.52
C GLN A 66 -4.25 10.10 27.16
N LEU A 67 -3.35 9.55 27.96
CA LEU A 67 -1.91 9.60 27.73
C LEU A 67 -1.46 8.43 26.84
N PRO A 68 -0.47 8.64 25.96
CA PRO A 68 0.14 7.57 25.18
C PRO A 68 0.97 6.64 26.06
N PHE A 69 0.99 5.36 25.73
CA PHE A 69 1.94 4.42 26.33
C PHE A 69 3.29 4.46 25.60
N ALA A 70 4.30 3.81 26.17
CA ALA A 70 5.64 3.77 25.58
C ALA A 70 5.65 3.14 24.17
N GLU A 71 4.73 2.22 23.89
CA GLU A 71 4.56 1.56 22.60
C GLU A 71 3.96 2.48 21.53
N ASP A 72 3.19 3.50 21.95
CA ASP A 72 2.56 4.47 21.05
C ASP A 72 3.56 5.54 20.56
N VAL A 73 4.65 5.74 21.31
CA VAL A 73 5.65 6.78 21.01
C VAL A 73 6.54 6.34 19.86
N ARG A 74 6.41 7.03 18.72
CA ARG A 74 7.28 6.83 17.55
C ARG A 74 8.43 7.83 17.57
N CYS A 75 9.65 7.33 17.73
CA CYS A 75 10.85 8.14 17.76
C CYS A 75 11.40 8.40 16.36
N TYR A 76 10.89 9.43 15.68
CA TYR A 76 11.46 9.92 14.41
C TYR A 76 12.52 10.99 14.67
N ARG A 77 13.65 10.91 13.95
CA ARG A 77 14.68 11.94 13.97
C ARG A 77 14.53 12.85 12.77
N PHE A 78 14.18 14.10 13.01
CA PHE A 78 14.13 15.13 11.98
C PHE A 78 15.32 16.08 12.14
N PRO A 79 15.96 16.51 11.03
CA PRO A 79 16.90 17.62 11.07
C PRO A 79 16.21 18.88 11.64
N PRO A 80 16.91 19.70 12.43
CA PRO A 80 16.35 20.95 12.93
C PRO A 80 16.03 21.88 11.77
N LEU A 81 14.84 22.47 11.77
CA LEU A 81 14.41 23.38 10.71
C LEU A 81 14.96 24.81 10.88
N ASP A 82 15.39 25.17 12.09
CA ASP A 82 15.94 26.49 12.42
C ASP A 82 17.38 26.70 11.92
N ARG A 83 18.09 25.61 11.62
CA ARG A 83 19.50 25.68 11.21
C ARG A 83 19.87 24.60 10.23
N VAL A 84 20.69 24.96 9.26
CA VAL A 84 21.26 23.99 8.33
C VAL A 84 22.63 23.56 8.85
N THR A 85 22.75 22.28 9.18
CA THR A 85 24.04 21.67 9.50
C THR A 85 24.70 21.20 8.22
N THR A 86 25.80 21.86 7.84
CA THR A 86 26.66 21.38 6.75
C THR A 86 27.41 20.11 7.16
N MET A 87 27.92 19.34 6.20
CA MET A 87 28.70 18.12 6.47
C MET A 87 29.94 18.37 7.36
N SER A 88 30.40 19.62 7.44
CA SER A 88 31.50 20.07 8.29
C SER A 88 31.08 20.48 9.71
N GLY A 89 29.81 20.26 10.10
CA GLY A 89 29.27 20.61 11.41
C GLY A 89 29.04 22.10 11.65
N LYS A 90 29.34 22.97 10.66
CA LYS A 90 29.09 24.41 10.77
C LYS A 90 27.59 24.69 10.67
N VAL A 91 27.07 25.39 11.67
CA VAL A 91 25.67 25.79 11.80
C VAL A 91 25.45 27.07 11.02
N VAL A 92 24.67 26.98 9.95
CA VAL A 92 24.30 28.14 9.12
C VAL A 92 22.87 28.55 9.46
N LYS A 93 22.69 29.82 9.81
CA LYS A 93 21.38 30.44 10.13
C LYS A 93 20.77 31.21 8.95
N GLU A 94 21.55 31.46 7.90
CA GLU A 94 21.09 32.14 6.69
C GLU A 94 21.29 31.20 5.50
N HIS A 95 20.21 30.60 5.01
CA HIS A 95 20.24 29.66 3.89
C HIS A 95 18.94 29.75 3.10
N ARG A 96 18.97 29.36 1.81
CA ARG A 96 17.78 29.34 0.93
C ARG A 96 16.59 28.57 1.50
N ASN A 97 16.86 27.56 2.32
CA ASN A 97 15.84 26.70 2.94
C ASN A 97 15.41 27.19 4.34
N LEU A 98 15.96 28.31 4.81
CA LEU A 98 15.58 28.96 6.05
C LEU A 98 14.69 30.17 5.73
N PRO A 99 13.72 30.49 6.61
CA PRO A 99 12.83 31.60 6.37
C PRO A 99 13.58 32.93 6.40
N ASN A 100 13.38 33.74 5.35
CA ASN A 100 13.85 35.12 5.31
C ASN A 100 12.85 36.04 6.03
N GLU A 101 13.29 37.17 6.58
CA GLU A 101 12.40 38.13 7.28
C GLU A 101 11.25 38.62 6.39
N ASN A 102 11.51 38.78 5.08
CA ASN A 102 10.50 39.11 4.09
C ASN A 102 9.43 38.02 3.94
N LEU A 103 9.82 36.74 4.07
CA LEU A 103 8.88 35.62 4.01
C LEU A 103 8.06 35.53 5.29
N LEU A 104 8.68 35.76 6.45
CA LEU A 104 8.02 35.78 7.75
C LEU A 104 6.96 36.90 7.80
N SER A 105 7.32 38.12 7.41
CA SER A 105 6.39 39.26 7.39
C SER A 105 5.25 39.10 6.37
N ALA A 106 5.50 38.45 5.23
CA ALA A 106 4.44 38.12 4.27
C ALA A 106 3.48 37.04 4.82
N MET A 107 4.00 36.06 5.56
CA MET A 107 3.19 35.01 6.18
C MET A 107 2.37 35.57 7.35
N GLU A 108 2.94 36.42 8.19
CA GLU A 108 2.26 37.11 9.29
C GLU A 108 1.05 37.90 8.80
N LYS A 109 1.25 38.76 7.78
CA LYS A 109 0.16 39.48 7.12
C LYS A 109 -0.91 38.58 6.53
N TYR A 110 -0.53 37.41 6.03
CA TYR A 110 -1.51 36.45 5.52
C TYR A 110 -2.33 35.82 6.66
N VAL A 111 -1.68 35.42 7.76
CA VAL A 111 -2.34 34.80 8.92
C VAL A 111 -3.26 35.78 9.65
N GLU A 112 -2.85 37.04 9.83
CA GLU A 112 -3.68 38.10 10.41
C GLU A 112 -4.98 38.34 9.61
N ASN A 113 -4.92 38.17 8.29
CA ASN A 113 -6.07 38.28 7.40
C ASN A 113 -6.93 37.01 7.36
N MET A 114 -6.62 35.98 8.14
CA MET A 114 -7.14 34.61 7.98
C MET A 114 -7.67 34.00 9.28
N GLU A 115 -8.31 34.79 10.13
CA GLU A 115 -9.01 34.25 11.30
C GLU A 115 -10.43 33.79 10.94
N LEU A 116 -10.75 32.51 11.21
CA LEU A 116 -12.08 31.95 10.96
C LEU A 116 -12.59 30.98 12.03
N VAL A 117 -13.90 31.14 12.26
CA VAL A 117 -14.82 30.34 13.07
C VAL A 117 -15.01 28.95 12.47
N GLN A 118 -15.17 27.95 13.34
CA GLN A 118 -15.27 26.54 12.98
C GLN A 118 -16.61 26.20 12.28
N PRO A 119 -16.60 25.40 11.20
CA PRO A 119 -17.81 24.95 10.53
C PRO A 119 -18.45 23.75 11.24
N GLY A 120 -19.79 23.70 11.21
CA GLY A 120 -20.58 22.58 11.73
C GLY A 120 -20.77 21.43 10.73
N GLU A 121 -21.03 20.23 11.26
CA GLU A 121 -21.13 18.97 10.51
C GLU A 121 -22.58 18.67 10.06
N GLU A 122 -22.95 18.91 8.79
CA GLU A 122 -24.29 18.52 8.27
C GLU A 122 -24.29 17.99 6.81
N GLY A 123 -23.31 17.15 6.45
CA GLY A 123 -23.19 16.64 5.07
C GLY A 123 -23.99 15.38 4.74
N VAL A 124 -24.13 14.46 5.69
CA VAL A 124 -24.50 13.06 5.41
C VAL A 124 -26.02 12.88 5.29
N ASP A 125 -26.78 13.57 6.14
CA ASP A 125 -28.25 13.45 6.21
C ASP A 125 -28.95 13.82 4.90
N GLN A 126 -28.41 14.77 4.15
CA GLN A 126 -29.03 15.23 2.92
C GLN A 126 -28.97 14.18 1.80
N ALA A 127 -27.90 13.40 1.71
CA ALA A 127 -27.77 12.33 0.71
C ALA A 127 -28.72 11.17 1.00
N ILE A 128 -28.91 10.84 2.28
CA ILE A 128 -29.85 9.80 2.74
C ILE A 128 -31.29 10.22 2.40
N ARG A 129 -31.68 11.46 2.73
CA ARG A 129 -32.99 12.03 2.39
C ARG A 129 -33.24 12.01 0.87
N TRP A 130 -32.23 12.32 0.06
CA TRP A 130 -32.36 12.31 -1.40
C TRP A 130 -32.62 10.91 -1.96
N ARG A 131 -31.88 9.89 -1.51
CA ARG A 131 -32.07 8.49 -1.94
C ARG A 131 -33.42 7.93 -1.51
N ALA A 132 -33.92 8.32 -0.33
CA ALA A 132 -35.23 7.90 0.16
C ALA A 132 -36.37 8.43 -0.73
N ILE A 133 -36.26 9.67 -1.22
CA ILE A 133 -37.26 10.31 -2.09
C ILE A 133 -37.06 9.91 -3.56
N HIS A 134 -35.81 9.68 -3.98
CA HIS A 134 -35.44 9.36 -5.36
C HIS A 134 -34.55 8.11 -5.43
N PRO A 135 -35.14 6.90 -5.41
CA PRO A 135 -34.36 5.66 -5.41
C PRO A 135 -33.49 5.47 -6.67
N THR A 136 -34.01 5.87 -7.83
CA THR A 136 -33.41 5.60 -9.15
C THR A 136 -32.58 6.74 -9.73
N LYS A 137 -32.68 7.97 -9.18
CA LYS A 137 -31.90 9.12 -9.67
C LYS A 137 -30.46 9.09 -9.11
N PRO A 138 -29.48 9.65 -9.84
CA PRO A 138 -28.13 9.83 -9.31
C PRO A 138 -28.13 10.76 -8.10
N LEU A 139 -27.05 10.71 -7.32
CA LEU A 139 -26.86 11.60 -6.17
C LEU A 139 -26.80 13.07 -6.65
N PRO A 140 -27.38 14.01 -5.89
CA PRO A 140 -27.37 15.41 -6.27
C PRO A 140 -25.96 15.97 -6.06
N PRO A 141 -25.59 17.04 -6.80
CA PRO A 141 -24.33 17.74 -6.54
C PRO A 141 -24.31 18.28 -5.11
N ILE A 142 -23.10 18.44 -4.55
CA ILE A 142 -22.92 18.91 -3.17
C ILE A 142 -23.68 20.22 -2.98
N PRO A 143 -24.61 20.29 -2.01
CA PRO A 143 -25.40 21.47 -1.71
C PRO A 143 -24.54 22.72 -1.54
N LYS A 144 -25.00 23.85 -2.11
CA LYS A 144 -24.27 25.13 -2.04
C LYS A 144 -24.04 25.60 -0.60
N VAL A 145 -24.91 25.22 0.35
CA VAL A 145 -24.77 25.56 1.78
C VAL A 145 -23.51 24.93 2.39
N LEU A 146 -23.28 23.64 2.13
CA LEU A 146 -22.09 22.93 2.59
C LEU A 146 -20.83 23.46 1.91
N GLN A 147 -20.92 23.82 0.62
CA GLN A 147 -19.81 24.45 -0.08
C GLN A 147 -19.46 25.82 0.51
N LYS A 148 -20.45 26.60 0.97
CA LYS A 148 -20.24 27.88 1.66
C LYS A 148 -19.64 27.70 3.05
N GLN A 149 -20.00 26.65 3.78
CA GLN A 149 -19.46 26.36 5.12
C GLN A 149 -18.06 25.73 5.07
N SER A 150 -17.77 24.90 4.05
CA SER A 150 -16.45 24.29 3.85
C SER A 150 -15.43 25.26 3.25
N ARG A 151 -15.89 26.33 2.60
CA ARG A 151 -15.04 27.38 2.06
C ARG A 151 -14.96 28.53 3.04
N GLN A 152 -13.89 29.30 2.90
CA GLN A 152 -13.74 30.57 3.60
C GLN A 152 -14.82 31.55 3.09
N PRO A 153 -15.32 32.46 3.94
CA PRO A 153 -16.21 33.53 3.50
C PRO A 153 -15.61 34.32 2.34
N ASP A 154 -16.45 34.71 1.38
CA ASP A 154 -16.00 35.35 0.13
C ASP A 154 -15.28 36.67 0.39
N GLU A 155 -15.73 37.45 1.38
CA GLU A 155 -15.12 38.71 1.82
C GLU A 155 -13.67 38.48 2.31
N LEU A 156 -13.46 37.45 3.14
CA LEU A 156 -12.13 37.12 3.66
C LEU A 156 -11.19 36.63 2.56
N MET A 157 -11.71 35.87 1.60
CA MET A 157 -10.93 35.49 0.42
C MET A 157 -10.52 36.72 -0.39
N GLU A 158 -11.39 37.72 -0.53
CA GLU A 158 -11.05 38.96 -1.23
C GLU A 158 -9.99 39.78 -0.49
N HIS A 159 -10.11 39.91 0.83
CA HIS A 159 -9.11 40.59 1.65
C HIS A 159 -7.73 39.90 1.63
N SER A 160 -7.70 38.57 1.78
CA SER A 160 -6.46 37.78 1.86
C SER A 160 -5.76 37.54 0.52
N LYS A 161 -6.45 37.68 -0.63
CA LYS A 161 -5.90 37.47 -1.98
C LYS A 161 -4.60 38.25 -2.22
N SER A 162 -4.60 39.53 -1.85
CA SER A 162 -3.44 40.41 -2.09
C SER A 162 -2.19 39.97 -1.30
N ALA A 163 -2.38 39.61 -0.03
CA ALA A 163 -1.31 39.07 0.82
C ALA A 163 -0.83 37.69 0.33
N LEU A 164 -1.75 36.83 -0.12
CA LEU A 164 -1.43 35.52 -0.69
C LEU A 164 -0.56 35.65 -1.96
N GLU A 165 -0.87 36.58 -2.86
CA GLU A 165 -0.08 36.82 -4.07
C GLU A 165 1.35 37.27 -3.73
N GLN A 166 1.50 38.13 -2.71
CA GLN A 166 2.82 38.54 -2.21
C GLN A 166 3.59 37.36 -1.61
N LEU A 167 2.92 36.48 -0.89
CA LEU A 167 3.51 35.26 -0.33
C LEU A 167 3.97 34.29 -1.42
N ILE A 168 3.15 34.08 -2.46
CA ILE A 168 3.51 33.20 -3.59
C ILE A 168 4.73 33.75 -4.32
N LYS A 169 4.79 35.06 -4.53
CA LYS A 169 5.90 35.72 -5.20
C LYS A 169 7.21 35.64 -4.39
N THR A 170 7.13 35.73 -3.07
CA THR A 170 8.32 35.69 -2.18
C THR A 170 8.82 34.28 -1.93
N SER A 171 7.95 33.27 -1.99
CA SER A 171 8.28 31.88 -1.65
C SER A 171 8.88 31.05 -2.78
N ASP A 172 8.87 31.54 -4.04
CA ASP A 172 9.47 30.87 -5.22
C ASP A 172 9.10 29.38 -5.38
N VAL A 173 7.89 28.99 -4.96
CA VAL A 173 7.44 27.59 -4.92
C VAL A 173 7.15 27.07 -6.31
N LYS A 174 7.77 25.93 -6.67
CA LYS A 174 7.52 25.22 -7.93
C LYS A 174 6.74 23.94 -7.67
N LYS A 175 5.66 23.71 -8.41
CA LYS A 175 4.88 22.47 -8.33
C LYS A 175 5.70 21.31 -8.91
N GLY A 176 5.93 20.27 -8.11
CA GLY A 176 6.53 19.02 -8.59
C GLY A 176 5.63 18.29 -9.59
N LYS A 177 6.22 17.44 -10.44
CA LYS A 177 5.45 16.56 -11.33
C LYS A 177 4.72 15.51 -10.49
N LEU A 178 3.43 15.72 -10.26
CA LEU A 178 2.57 14.68 -9.68
C LEU A 178 2.38 13.55 -10.70
N LYS A 179 2.44 12.30 -10.24
CA LYS A 179 2.02 11.17 -11.07
C LYS A 179 0.54 11.39 -11.43
N PRO A 180 0.15 11.27 -12.71
CA PRO A 180 -1.25 11.41 -13.08
C PRO A 180 -2.07 10.36 -12.32
N SER A 181 -3.12 10.79 -11.64
CA SER A 181 -4.12 9.89 -11.07
C SER A 181 -4.72 9.09 -12.22
N ILE A 182 -4.56 7.76 -12.18
CA ILE A 182 -5.22 6.88 -13.14
C ILE A 182 -6.73 7.10 -12.99
N PRO A 183 -7.45 7.58 -14.03
CA PRO A 183 -8.89 7.71 -13.93
C PRO A 183 -9.46 6.31 -13.73
N ARG A 184 -10.15 6.10 -12.60
CA ARG A 184 -10.98 4.91 -12.41
C ARG A 184 -12.16 5.07 -13.36
N VAL A 185 -12.08 4.43 -14.53
CA VAL A 185 -13.20 4.33 -15.47
C VAL A 185 -14.31 3.56 -14.76
N GLY A 186 -15.34 4.27 -14.30
CA GLY A 186 -16.60 3.64 -13.93
C GLY A 186 -17.17 2.99 -15.19
N ARG A 187 -17.44 1.68 -15.15
CA ARG A 187 -18.28 1.04 -16.17
C ARG A 187 -19.70 1.60 -16.01
N GLY A 188 -20.11 2.49 -16.92
CA GLY A 188 -21.51 2.81 -17.13
C GLY A 188 -21.87 4.29 -17.06
N ASP A 189 -21.44 5.07 -18.05
CA ASP A 189 -22.20 6.23 -18.54
C ASP A 189 -22.58 5.95 -20.00
N LEU A 190 -23.70 5.23 -20.19
CA LEU A 190 -24.37 5.16 -21.49
C LEU A 190 -25.09 6.49 -21.71
N ILE A 191 -24.37 7.50 -22.16
CA ILE A 191 -24.96 8.71 -22.71
C ILE A 191 -25.42 8.37 -24.14
N SER A 192 -26.73 8.27 -24.35
CA SER A 192 -27.32 8.27 -25.69
C SER A 192 -27.05 9.64 -26.35
N PRO A 193 -26.55 9.70 -27.59
CA PRO A 193 -26.37 10.97 -28.27
C PRO A 193 -27.73 11.52 -28.74
N PRO A 194 -28.07 12.81 -28.52
CA PRO A 194 -29.10 13.45 -29.31
C PRO A 194 -28.56 13.74 -30.71
N SER A 195 -29.44 13.50 -31.67
CA SER A 195 -29.29 13.62 -33.11
C SER A 195 -28.92 15.04 -33.59
N HIS A 196 -28.05 15.07 -34.60
CA HIS A 196 -27.80 16.14 -35.57
C HIS A 196 -27.26 17.49 -35.06
N HIS A 197 -25.97 17.74 -35.28
CA HIS A 197 -25.55 18.82 -36.19
C HIS A 197 -24.12 18.61 -36.70
N ILE A 198 -23.95 18.93 -37.97
CA ILE A 198 -22.76 18.82 -38.82
C ILE A 198 -21.62 19.70 -38.27
N PHE A 199 -20.41 19.12 -38.13
CA PHE A 199 -19.18 19.90 -38.26
C PHE A 199 -18.10 19.06 -38.97
N LEU A 200 -17.66 19.60 -40.10
CA LEU A 200 -16.66 19.05 -41.00
C LEU A 200 -15.25 19.10 -40.40
N LEU A 201 -14.46 18.08 -40.75
CA LEU A 201 -13.03 18.11 -41.06
C LEU A 201 -12.07 18.68 -40.01
N THR A 202 -11.34 17.79 -39.36
CA THR A 202 -9.87 17.75 -39.44
C THR A 202 -9.39 16.38 -38.96
N ALA A 203 -8.89 15.58 -39.90
CA ALA A 203 -8.27 14.29 -39.63
C ALA A 203 -6.91 14.53 -38.95
N ILE A 204 -6.84 14.34 -37.63
CA ILE A 204 -5.57 14.10 -36.95
C ILE A 204 -5.18 12.65 -37.27
N ILE A 205 -4.26 12.49 -38.21
CA ILE A 205 -3.59 11.21 -38.48
C ILE A 205 -2.78 10.86 -37.22
N VAL A 206 -3.34 9.98 -36.40
CA VAL A 206 -2.63 9.32 -35.30
C VAL A 206 -1.74 8.24 -35.92
N PRO A 207 -0.42 8.22 -35.68
CA PRO A 207 0.43 7.14 -36.17
C PRO A 207 -0.05 5.81 -35.57
N PRO A 208 0.10 4.67 -36.28
CA PRO A 208 -0.37 3.39 -35.79
C PRO A 208 0.31 3.10 -34.45
N LYS A 209 -0.50 2.98 -33.38
CA LYS A 209 -0.05 2.47 -32.10
C LYS A 209 0.57 1.10 -32.35
N VAL A 210 1.89 1.03 -32.33
CA VAL A 210 2.61 -0.24 -32.18
C VAL A 210 2.08 -0.84 -30.88
N LYS A 211 1.28 -1.91 -30.99
CA LYS A 211 0.81 -2.73 -29.87
C LYS A 211 2.01 -3.49 -29.29
N GLY A 212 2.94 -2.77 -28.67
CA GLY A 212 3.82 -3.34 -27.67
C GLY A 212 2.95 -3.58 -26.43
N ARG A 213 2.55 -4.82 -26.21
CA ARG A 213 1.88 -5.26 -24.98
C ARG A 213 2.90 -5.06 -23.86
N LYS A 214 2.89 -3.89 -23.21
CA LYS A 214 3.78 -3.62 -22.07
C LYS A 214 3.41 -4.61 -20.98
N ARG A 215 4.28 -5.62 -20.78
CA ARG A 215 4.22 -6.56 -19.66
C ARG A 215 4.40 -5.73 -18.38
N ASN A 216 3.31 -5.54 -17.64
CA ASN A 216 3.30 -4.69 -16.46
C ASN A 216 3.94 -5.42 -15.27
N ARG A 217 5.27 -5.47 -15.21
CA ARG A 217 5.97 -5.79 -13.96
C ARG A 217 5.95 -4.55 -13.06
N ILE A 218 5.42 -4.71 -11.85
CA ILE A 218 5.61 -3.74 -10.76
C ILE A 218 6.98 -4.05 -10.18
N THR A 219 8.03 -3.35 -10.62
CA THR A 219 9.33 -3.39 -9.95
C THR A 219 9.29 -2.48 -8.74
N ASP A 220 9.52 -3.04 -7.56
CA ASP A 220 9.65 -2.27 -6.32
C ASP A 220 10.90 -1.39 -6.42
N LYS A 221 10.68 -0.13 -6.82
CA LYS A 221 11.75 0.86 -6.88
C LYS A 221 12.14 1.21 -5.45
N PRO A 222 13.41 1.03 -5.04
CA PRO A 222 13.83 1.39 -3.70
C PRO A 222 13.64 2.90 -3.48
N LEU A 223 13.24 3.28 -2.27
CA LEU A 223 12.91 4.66 -1.87
C LEU A 223 14.06 5.66 -2.16
N SER A 224 15.29 5.16 -2.24
CA SER A 224 16.53 5.91 -2.50
C SER A 224 16.75 6.29 -3.97
N GLY A 225 15.98 5.77 -4.92
CA GLY A 225 16.18 6.05 -6.35
C GLY A 225 17.54 5.58 -6.90
N LEU A 226 18.31 4.83 -6.11
CA LEU A 226 19.57 4.21 -6.51
C LEU A 226 19.25 2.87 -7.16
N ASP A 227 19.60 2.72 -8.43
CA ASP A 227 19.43 1.48 -9.17
C ASP A 227 20.59 0.54 -8.84
N VAL A 228 20.40 -0.29 -7.82
CA VAL A 228 21.41 -1.26 -7.36
C VAL A 228 21.76 -2.25 -8.47
N ASP A 229 20.78 -2.56 -9.33
CA ASP A 229 20.97 -3.47 -10.46
C ASP A 229 21.89 -2.84 -11.53
N ALA A 230 21.85 -1.51 -11.72
CA ALA A 230 22.79 -0.81 -12.61
C ALA A 230 24.23 -0.83 -12.09
N LEU A 231 24.44 -0.93 -10.77
CA LEU A 231 25.76 -1.08 -10.15
C LEU A 231 26.27 -2.53 -10.17
N LEU A 232 25.36 -3.50 -10.16
CA LEU A 232 25.67 -4.94 -10.20
C LEU A 232 25.83 -5.48 -11.63
N GLN A 233 25.72 -4.64 -12.66
CA GLN A 233 26.05 -4.95 -14.05
C GLN A 233 27.58 -5.12 -14.26
N GLY A 234 28.16 -6.10 -13.56
CA GLY A 234 29.30 -6.83 -14.12
C GLY A 234 28.83 -7.58 -15.37
N GLU A 235 29.75 -7.82 -16.31
CA GLU A 235 29.55 -8.44 -17.62
C GLU A 235 28.36 -9.41 -17.69
N LYS A 236 27.47 -9.22 -18.69
CA LYS A 236 26.25 -10.00 -18.94
C LYS A 236 26.49 -11.51 -18.84
N ARG A 237 26.35 -12.10 -17.65
CA ARG A 237 26.36 -13.55 -17.48
C ARG A 237 25.02 -14.09 -17.95
N GLN A 238 24.97 -14.57 -19.19
CA GLN A 238 23.78 -15.18 -19.80
C GLN A 238 23.49 -16.61 -19.33
N ARG A 239 24.32 -17.17 -18.44
CA ARG A 239 24.18 -18.55 -17.96
C ARG A 239 23.83 -18.54 -16.47
N ILE A 240 22.72 -19.18 -16.14
CA ILE A 240 22.28 -19.41 -14.77
C ILE A 240 23.14 -20.53 -14.17
N SER A 241 23.72 -20.27 -13.01
CA SER A 241 24.52 -21.22 -12.25
C SER A 241 23.63 -22.10 -11.34
N PRO A 242 24.03 -23.34 -11.03
CA PRO A 242 23.23 -24.23 -10.18
C PRO A 242 23.26 -23.84 -8.70
N GLU A 243 24.29 -23.11 -8.25
CA GLU A 243 24.46 -22.70 -6.84
C GLU A 243 23.63 -21.46 -6.49
N ASN A 244 23.37 -20.57 -7.46
CA ASN A 244 22.65 -19.32 -7.28
C ASN A 244 21.51 -19.15 -8.31
N ALA A 245 20.78 -20.23 -8.58
CA ALA A 245 19.84 -20.29 -9.69
C ALA A 245 18.66 -19.30 -9.58
N ILE A 246 18.06 -19.14 -8.39
CA ILE A 246 16.86 -18.32 -8.20
C ILE A 246 17.14 -16.82 -8.46
N PRO A 247 18.15 -16.19 -7.82
CA PRO A 247 18.40 -14.77 -8.02
C PRO A 247 18.85 -14.46 -9.45
N GLU A 248 19.70 -15.32 -10.03
CA GLU A 248 20.19 -15.14 -11.42
C GLU A 248 19.06 -15.28 -12.44
N PHE A 249 18.11 -16.20 -12.22
CA PHE A 249 16.92 -16.31 -13.07
C PHE A 249 16.02 -15.08 -12.98
N LYS A 250 15.77 -14.57 -11.76
CA LYS A 250 15.00 -13.33 -11.56
C LYS A 250 15.66 -12.12 -12.20
N GLN A 251 16.99 -12.04 -12.15
CA GLN A 251 17.78 -11.00 -12.81
C GLN A 251 17.73 -11.13 -14.33
N ALA A 252 17.87 -12.34 -14.87
CA ALA A 252 17.80 -12.61 -16.31
C ALA A 252 16.45 -12.19 -16.92
N LEU A 253 15.36 -12.48 -16.20
CA LEU A 253 14.01 -12.06 -16.58
C LEU A 253 13.75 -10.57 -16.35
N ALA A 254 14.37 -9.93 -15.34
CA ALA A 254 14.23 -8.49 -15.10
C ALA A 254 14.83 -7.64 -16.22
N ASN A 255 15.90 -8.12 -16.85
CA ASN A 255 16.68 -7.36 -17.82
C ASN A 255 16.16 -7.47 -19.26
N THR A 256 15.20 -8.37 -19.54
CA THR A 256 14.82 -8.69 -20.92
C THR A 256 13.32 -8.80 -21.15
N ASP A 257 12.84 -8.09 -22.17
CA ASP A 257 11.43 -8.15 -22.63
C ASP A 257 11.22 -9.11 -23.82
N ASP A 258 12.30 -9.64 -24.40
CA ASP A 258 12.26 -10.53 -25.58
C ASP A 258 11.86 -11.96 -25.22
N ILE A 259 10.89 -12.51 -25.95
CA ILE A 259 10.30 -13.84 -25.73
C ILE A 259 11.34 -14.95 -25.90
N ASN A 260 12.30 -14.80 -26.80
CA ASN A 260 13.29 -15.84 -27.08
C ASN A 260 14.27 -16.02 -25.91
N THR A 261 14.70 -14.91 -25.30
CA THR A 261 15.59 -14.93 -24.13
C THR A 261 14.91 -15.49 -22.88
N VAL A 262 13.61 -15.23 -22.71
CA VAL A 262 12.79 -15.84 -21.64
C VAL A 262 12.73 -17.34 -21.83
N LYS A 263 12.46 -17.82 -23.05
CA LYS A 263 12.45 -19.26 -23.37
C LYS A 263 13.80 -19.92 -23.10
N GLU A 264 14.91 -19.25 -23.41
CA GLU A 264 16.25 -19.76 -23.15
C GLU A 264 16.55 -19.85 -21.65
N SER A 265 16.18 -18.82 -20.88
CA SER A 265 16.35 -18.78 -19.42
C SER A 265 15.52 -19.86 -18.72
N VAL A 266 14.28 -20.08 -19.17
CA VAL A 266 13.42 -21.17 -18.68
C VAL A 266 14.05 -22.53 -18.99
N LYS A 267 14.56 -22.75 -20.21
CA LYS A 267 15.25 -24.00 -20.56
C LYS A 267 16.48 -24.26 -19.67
N GLN A 268 17.27 -23.23 -19.37
CA GLN A 268 18.40 -23.35 -18.45
C GLN A 268 17.95 -23.75 -17.04
N MET A 269 16.89 -23.12 -16.52
CA MET A 269 16.31 -23.48 -15.22
C MET A 269 15.77 -24.92 -15.20
N CYS A 270 15.08 -25.36 -16.27
CA CYS A 270 14.61 -26.74 -16.40
C CYS A 270 15.78 -27.74 -16.35
N ALA A 271 16.87 -27.46 -17.06
CA ALA A 271 18.06 -28.32 -17.05
C ALA A 271 18.72 -28.38 -15.66
N ILE A 272 18.77 -27.26 -14.94
CA ILE A 272 19.27 -27.21 -13.55
C ILE A 272 18.38 -28.05 -12.65
N ILE A 273 17.05 -27.92 -12.74
CA ILE A 273 16.10 -28.73 -11.97
C ILE A 273 16.31 -30.22 -12.26
N GLU A 274 16.42 -30.62 -13.53
CA GLU A 274 16.65 -32.03 -13.89
C GLU A 274 17.98 -32.56 -13.36
N ASN A 275 19.05 -31.76 -13.39
CA ASN A 275 20.35 -32.14 -12.85
C ASN A 275 20.31 -32.26 -11.31
N GLN A 276 19.65 -31.31 -10.63
CA GLN A 276 19.50 -31.32 -9.17
C GLN A 276 18.67 -32.51 -8.69
N ILE A 277 17.66 -32.88 -9.47
CA ILE A 277 16.92 -34.11 -9.29
C ILE A 277 17.92 -35.27 -9.51
N LYS A 278 18.49 -35.47 -10.70
CA LYS A 278 19.37 -36.63 -11.00
C LYS A 278 20.47 -36.87 -9.96
N HIS A 279 21.15 -35.83 -9.50
CA HIS A 279 22.24 -35.92 -8.54
C HIS A 279 21.80 -35.78 -7.07
N SER A 280 20.50 -35.80 -6.77
CA SER A 280 20.03 -35.81 -5.38
C SER A 280 20.31 -37.15 -4.71
N LEU A 281 20.90 -37.09 -3.52
CA LEU A 281 21.02 -38.24 -2.64
C LEU A 281 19.76 -38.29 -1.76
N GLY A 282 18.80 -39.13 -2.13
CA GLY A 282 17.48 -39.17 -1.49
C GLY A 282 16.70 -37.87 -1.69
N ASP A 283 16.15 -37.34 -0.60
CA ASP A 283 15.27 -36.16 -0.54
C ASP A 283 15.99 -34.83 -0.30
N ALA A 284 17.33 -34.84 -0.09
CA ALA A 284 18.10 -33.68 0.34
C ALA A 284 17.97 -32.43 -0.55
N ASN A 285 17.75 -32.61 -1.86
CA ASN A 285 17.59 -31.49 -2.81
C ASN A 285 16.12 -31.21 -3.18
N TYR A 286 15.15 -31.98 -2.69
CA TYR A 286 13.75 -31.84 -3.10
C TYR A 286 13.15 -30.50 -2.70
N ASP A 287 13.48 -29.99 -1.51
CA ASP A 287 12.99 -28.66 -1.10
C ASP A 287 13.50 -27.54 -2.02
N ARG A 288 14.79 -27.58 -2.40
CA ARG A 288 15.38 -26.63 -3.36
C ARG A 288 14.72 -26.73 -4.73
N VAL A 289 14.49 -27.95 -5.22
CA VAL A 289 13.81 -28.18 -6.49
C VAL A 289 12.39 -27.60 -6.46
N VAL A 290 11.66 -27.79 -5.37
CA VAL A 290 10.29 -27.28 -5.25
C VAL A 290 10.28 -25.74 -5.21
N GLU A 291 11.28 -25.11 -4.59
CA GLU A 291 11.47 -23.66 -4.64
C GLU A 291 11.81 -23.16 -6.04
N TYR A 292 12.65 -23.87 -6.79
CA TYR A 292 12.96 -23.55 -8.20
C TYR A 292 11.71 -23.61 -9.07
N ILE A 293 10.89 -24.64 -8.92
CA ILE A 293 9.63 -24.77 -9.67
C ILE A 293 8.63 -23.68 -9.24
N GLY A 294 8.49 -23.42 -7.94
CA GLY A 294 7.59 -22.38 -7.42
C GLY A 294 7.96 -20.98 -7.92
N THR A 295 9.24 -20.61 -7.84
CA THR A 295 9.72 -19.31 -8.34
C THR A 295 9.58 -19.19 -9.85
N MET A 296 9.86 -20.25 -10.61
CA MET A 296 9.63 -20.26 -12.05
C MET A 296 8.14 -20.08 -12.40
N ARG A 297 7.23 -20.68 -11.63
CA ARG A 297 5.78 -20.53 -11.81
C ARG A 297 5.34 -19.09 -11.61
N ASP A 298 5.75 -18.46 -10.51
CA ASP A 298 5.36 -17.09 -10.16
C ASP A 298 5.84 -16.09 -11.21
N GLU A 299 7.08 -16.24 -11.68
CA GLU A 299 7.62 -15.40 -12.75
C GLU A 299 6.85 -15.62 -14.06
N LEU A 300 6.60 -16.86 -14.49
CA LEU A 300 5.87 -17.12 -15.74
C LEU A 300 4.40 -16.68 -15.71
N ILE A 301 3.76 -16.69 -14.53
CA ILE A 301 2.46 -16.05 -14.31
C ILE A 301 2.58 -14.54 -14.51
N SER A 302 3.59 -13.91 -13.93
CA SER A 302 3.83 -12.46 -14.09
C SER A 302 4.13 -12.06 -15.53
N PHE A 303 4.75 -12.95 -16.33
CA PHE A 303 5.04 -12.72 -17.74
C PHE A 303 3.88 -13.07 -18.69
N GLU A 304 2.76 -13.59 -18.15
CA GLU A 304 1.59 -14.06 -18.91
C GLU A 304 1.92 -15.21 -19.88
N GLU A 305 2.92 -16.05 -19.57
CA GLU A 305 3.37 -17.18 -20.41
C GLU A 305 3.15 -18.55 -19.72
N PRO A 306 1.89 -18.95 -19.43
CA PRO A 306 1.59 -20.19 -18.71
C PRO A 306 1.90 -21.46 -19.53
N ASP A 307 1.86 -21.38 -20.86
CA ASP A 307 2.08 -22.53 -21.75
C ASP A 307 3.47 -23.16 -21.53
N LEU A 308 4.52 -22.34 -21.39
CA LEU A 308 5.90 -22.81 -21.17
C LEU A 308 6.06 -23.59 -19.86
N TYR A 309 5.38 -23.16 -18.81
CA TYR A 309 5.40 -23.82 -17.51
C TYR A 309 4.60 -25.13 -17.54
N ASN A 310 3.41 -25.10 -18.16
CA ASN A 310 2.52 -26.25 -18.23
C ASN A 310 3.15 -27.40 -19.02
N ASP A 311 3.85 -27.10 -20.12
CA ASP A 311 4.58 -28.08 -20.90
C ASP A 311 5.72 -28.73 -20.09
N PHE A 312 6.46 -27.92 -19.33
CA PHE A 312 7.51 -28.43 -18.44
C PHE A 312 6.96 -29.37 -17.36
N ILE A 313 5.87 -29.01 -16.67
CA ILE A 313 5.28 -29.86 -15.62
C ILE A 313 4.79 -31.20 -16.19
N ARG A 314 4.21 -31.21 -17.40
CA ARG A 314 3.83 -32.44 -18.10
C ARG A 314 5.04 -33.29 -18.48
N GLU A 315 6.12 -32.65 -18.94
CA GLU A 315 7.38 -33.34 -19.24
C GLU A 315 8.03 -33.91 -17.98
N LEU A 316 8.10 -33.14 -16.90
CA LEU A 316 8.62 -33.58 -15.60
C LEU A 316 7.83 -34.77 -15.07
N LYS A 317 6.49 -34.74 -15.15
CA LYS A 317 5.64 -35.89 -14.78
C LYS A 317 5.97 -37.14 -15.59
N ARG A 318 6.12 -37.02 -16.92
CA ARG A 318 6.52 -38.16 -17.77
C ARG A 318 7.91 -38.69 -17.41
N LYS A 319 8.89 -37.81 -17.20
CA LYS A 319 10.26 -38.22 -16.85
C LYS A 319 10.36 -38.89 -15.47
N LEU A 320 9.47 -38.51 -14.53
CA LEU A 320 9.35 -39.16 -13.23
C LEU A 320 8.63 -40.51 -13.30
N LEU A 321 7.73 -40.72 -14.27
CA LEU A 321 7.05 -41.99 -14.51
C LEU A 321 7.89 -42.99 -15.30
N ASP A 322 8.70 -42.50 -16.24
CA ASP A 322 9.60 -43.30 -17.07
C ASP A 322 10.90 -43.70 -16.31
N ASP A 323 11.02 -43.37 -15.01
CA ASP A 323 12.20 -43.57 -14.14
C ASP A 323 13.55 -43.02 -14.69
N LYS A 324 13.52 -42.20 -15.76
CA LYS A 324 14.69 -41.61 -16.43
C LYS A 324 15.47 -40.63 -15.55
N LEU A 325 14.84 -40.11 -14.51
CA LEU A 325 15.45 -39.19 -13.57
C LEU A 325 16.07 -39.92 -12.37
N GLY A 326 15.82 -41.21 -12.16
CA GLY A 326 16.31 -42.00 -11.01
C GLY A 326 15.16 -42.82 -10.39
N GLU A 327 15.50 -43.95 -9.76
CA GLU A 327 14.52 -44.88 -9.18
C GLU A 327 13.78 -44.25 -7.98
N ASP A 328 12.47 -44.52 -7.86
CA ASP A 328 11.59 -44.19 -6.71
C ASP A 328 11.47 -42.71 -6.30
N ARG A 329 11.35 -41.80 -7.28
CA ARG A 329 11.19 -40.34 -7.01
C ARG A 329 9.74 -39.88 -6.87
N ARG A 330 8.87 -40.79 -6.43
CA ARG A 330 7.43 -40.55 -6.26
C ARG A 330 7.12 -39.53 -5.16
N GLU A 331 7.98 -39.46 -4.15
CA GLU A 331 7.89 -38.49 -3.05
C GLU A 331 8.01 -37.04 -3.53
N LEU A 332 8.84 -36.79 -4.54
CA LEU A 332 8.97 -35.45 -5.13
C LEU A 332 7.66 -34.98 -5.76
N TRP A 333 6.96 -35.86 -6.48
CA TRP A 333 5.66 -35.54 -7.06
C TRP A 333 4.60 -35.27 -5.98
N TRP A 334 4.64 -36.01 -4.88
CA TRP A 334 3.80 -35.76 -3.72
C TRP A 334 4.07 -34.38 -3.08
N LEU A 335 5.34 -33.98 -2.96
CA LEU A 335 5.73 -32.65 -2.44
C LEU A 335 5.23 -31.51 -3.33
N ILE A 336 5.34 -31.65 -4.66
CA ILE A 336 4.81 -30.67 -5.63
C ILE A 336 3.30 -30.49 -5.45
N ARG A 337 2.56 -31.58 -5.26
CA ARG A 337 1.12 -31.52 -4.96
C ARG A 337 0.82 -30.85 -3.61
N LYS A 338 1.56 -31.21 -2.57
CA LYS A 338 1.37 -30.65 -1.20
C LYS A 338 1.56 -29.14 -1.19
N LYS A 339 2.57 -28.63 -1.89
CA LYS A 339 2.86 -27.19 -2.03
C LYS A 339 2.00 -26.50 -3.12
N ARG A 340 1.08 -27.21 -3.79
CA ARG A 340 0.15 -26.72 -4.83
C ARG A 340 0.85 -26.10 -6.06
N ILE A 341 1.96 -26.67 -6.49
CA ILE A 341 2.78 -26.19 -7.62
C ILE A 341 2.44 -26.96 -8.92
N GLY A 342 1.17 -27.33 -9.08
CA GLY A 342 0.66 -28.00 -10.29
C GLY A 342 0.54 -27.07 -11.49
N LEU A 343 -0.21 -27.50 -12.52
CA LEU A 343 -0.50 -26.70 -13.71
C LEU A 343 -1.11 -25.32 -13.38
N ILE A 344 -0.98 -24.37 -14.31
CA ILE A 344 -1.57 -23.03 -14.21
C ILE A 344 -2.95 -23.05 -14.88
N ASP A 345 -3.98 -22.83 -14.09
CA ASP A 345 -5.39 -22.85 -14.51
C ASP A 345 -5.82 -21.55 -15.19
N ASP A 346 -6.87 -21.64 -16.03
CA ASP A 346 -7.58 -20.50 -16.64
C ASP A 346 -8.06 -19.45 -15.60
N LYS A 347 -8.45 -19.89 -14.39
CA LYS A 347 -8.83 -18.98 -13.29
C LYS A 347 -7.71 -18.06 -12.81
N LEU A 348 -6.45 -18.50 -12.93
CA LEU A 348 -5.29 -17.73 -12.49
C LEU A 348 -4.81 -16.78 -13.58
N VAL A 349 -4.83 -17.24 -14.83
CA VAL A 349 -4.41 -16.47 -16.00
C VAL A 349 -5.34 -16.82 -17.16
N GLU A 350 -6.10 -15.83 -17.64
CA GLU A 350 -7.09 -15.96 -18.74
C GLU A 350 -6.47 -16.41 -20.09
N ILE A 351 -5.14 -16.41 -20.19
CA ILE A 351 -4.38 -16.81 -21.39
C ILE A 351 -4.08 -18.33 -21.36
N SER A 352 -4.23 -18.99 -20.21
CA SER A 352 -3.97 -20.41 -20.08
C SER A 352 -5.03 -21.25 -20.80
N LYS A 353 -4.57 -22.23 -21.58
CA LYS A 353 -5.46 -23.18 -22.28
C LYS A 353 -5.90 -24.35 -21.42
N VAL A 354 -5.39 -24.45 -20.18
CA VAL A 354 -5.62 -25.58 -19.28
C VAL A 354 -6.86 -25.34 -18.43
N THR A 355 -7.79 -26.29 -18.49
CA THR A 355 -9.01 -26.25 -17.68
C THR A 355 -8.72 -26.69 -16.24
N GLU A 356 -9.51 -26.20 -15.28
CA GLU A 356 -9.39 -26.59 -13.86
C GLU A 356 -9.50 -28.11 -13.64
N GLN A 357 -10.29 -28.79 -14.48
CA GLN A 357 -10.44 -30.24 -14.43
C GLN A 357 -9.15 -30.94 -14.84
N GLU A 358 -8.54 -30.50 -15.93
CA GLU A 358 -7.26 -31.02 -16.41
C GLU A 358 -6.13 -30.82 -15.39
N ALA A 359 -6.07 -29.66 -14.73
CA ALA A 359 -5.08 -29.40 -13.69
C ALA A 359 -5.26 -30.30 -12.45
N LYS A 360 -6.50 -30.61 -12.07
CA LYS A 360 -6.81 -31.56 -11.00
C LYS A 360 -6.44 -32.99 -11.39
N GLU A 361 -6.75 -33.40 -12.61
CA GLU A 361 -6.40 -34.73 -13.14
C GLU A 361 -4.90 -34.94 -13.23
N VAL A 362 -4.15 -33.95 -13.70
CA VAL A 362 -2.68 -34.04 -13.76
C VAL A 362 -2.09 -34.11 -12.36
N CYS A 363 -2.70 -33.46 -11.37
CA CYS A 363 -2.30 -33.64 -9.98
C CYS A 363 -2.58 -35.07 -9.50
N ILE A 364 -3.68 -35.72 -9.88
CA ILE A 364 -4.01 -37.11 -9.53
C ILE A 364 -2.94 -38.07 -10.07
N TYR A 365 -2.38 -38.88 -9.16
CA TYR A 365 -1.44 -39.94 -9.52
C TYR A 365 -2.22 -41.26 -9.64
N PRO A 366 -1.96 -42.11 -10.65
CA PRO A 366 -2.56 -43.44 -10.71
C PRO A 366 -1.94 -44.30 -9.61
N ILE A 367 -2.76 -44.78 -8.68
CA ILE A 367 -2.35 -45.73 -7.63
C ILE A 367 -1.89 -47.02 -8.34
N PRO A 368 -0.61 -47.43 -8.28
CA PRO A 368 -0.27 -48.79 -8.65
C PRO A 368 -0.78 -49.70 -7.52
N THR A 369 -1.66 -50.63 -7.83
CA THR A 369 -2.04 -51.70 -6.89
C THR A 369 -0.77 -52.40 -6.39
N PRO A 370 -0.65 -52.70 -5.09
CA PRO A 370 0.44 -53.54 -4.63
C PRO A 370 0.29 -54.92 -5.28
N ILE A 371 1.28 -55.29 -6.10
CA ILE A 371 1.47 -56.68 -6.54
C ILE A 371 1.83 -57.43 -5.25
N PHE A 372 0.84 -58.05 -4.62
CA PHE A 372 1.12 -59.15 -3.71
C PHE A 372 1.69 -60.29 -4.57
N ALA A 373 3.01 -60.39 -4.61
CA ALA A 373 3.68 -61.62 -4.97
C ALA A 373 3.29 -62.65 -3.91
N VAL A 374 2.33 -63.50 -4.23
CA VAL A 374 2.11 -64.76 -3.52
C VAL A 374 3.26 -65.67 -3.95
N THR A 375 4.35 -65.64 -3.19
CA THR A 375 5.31 -66.73 -3.19
C THR A 375 4.72 -67.86 -2.34
N ASN A 376 4.39 -68.95 -3.03
CA ASN A 376 3.97 -70.30 -2.58
C ASN A 376 3.63 -70.55 -1.11
#